data_AF-A0A966NVS7-F1
#
_entry.id   AF-A0A966NVS7-F1
#
_cell.length_a   1.000
_cell.length_b   1.000
_cell.length_c   1.000
_cell.angle_alpha   90.00
_cell.angle_beta   90.00
_cell.angle_gamma   90.00
#
_symmetry.space_group_name_H-M   'P 1'
#
loop_
_entity.id
_entity.type
_entity.pdbx_description
1 polymer ?
#
loop_
_entity_poly.entity_id
_entity_poly.type
_entity_poly.pdbx_seq_one_letter_code
_entity_poly.pdbx_strand_id
1 'polypeptide(L)'
;MKSSARVVVIGGGVVGASVLYHLTKEGWTDVVLLERKQLTAGSTWHAAGGMHTLNGDPNVARLQQYTVNLYKEIEKESGQNCGIHLPGGLQLADTPERLDWLKMAQARGRYLGMHMEMISMKEAKELNPLLEEKYFVGALYSMTSSIGSVIR
;
A
#
# COMPACT_ATOMS: atom_id res chain seq x y z
N MET A 1 7.28 9.98 -34.66
CA MET A 1 7.15 8.77 -33.80
C MET A 1 8.39 7.93 -33.97
N LYS A 2 8.93 7.35 -32.89
CA LYS A 2 9.99 6.33 -33.00
C LYS A 2 9.41 5.08 -33.68
N SER A 3 10.16 4.48 -34.60
CA SER A 3 9.77 3.23 -35.28
C SER A 3 10.28 1.97 -34.56
N SER A 4 11.16 2.12 -33.58
CA SER A 4 11.68 1.07 -32.71
C SER A 4 11.94 1.64 -31.30
N ALA A 5 11.96 0.76 -30.31
CA ALA A 5 12.38 1.05 -28.94
C ALA A 5 12.94 -0.22 -28.30
N ARG A 6 13.90 -0.07 -27.39
CA ARG A 6 14.47 -1.19 -26.62
C ARG A 6 13.44 -1.83 -25.69
N VAL A 7 12.55 -1.03 -25.11
CA VAL A 7 11.47 -1.51 -24.23
C VAL A 7 10.17 -0.76 -24.55
N VAL A 8 9.08 -1.51 -24.68
CA VAL A 8 7.73 -0.97 -24.86
C VAL A 8 6.86 -1.44 -23.70
N VAL A 9 6.39 -0.50 -22.88
CA VAL A 9 5.44 -0.75 -21.78
C VAL A 9 4.02 -0.56 -22.32
N ILE A 10 3.18 -1.59 -22.22
CA ILE A 10 1.80 -1.56 -22.73
C ILE A 10 0.85 -1.39 -21.55
N GLY A 11 0.13 -0.26 -21.52
CA GLY A 11 -0.85 0.10 -20.49
C GLY A 11 -0.41 1.28 -19.63
N GLY A 12 -1.20 2.35 -19.64
CA GLY A 12 -1.00 3.59 -18.90
C GLY A 12 -1.66 3.63 -17.52
N GLY A 13 -1.85 2.47 -16.89
CA GLY A 13 -2.25 2.39 -15.48
C GLY A 13 -1.07 2.65 -14.53
N VAL A 14 -1.33 2.67 -13.22
CA VAL A 14 -0.31 2.94 -12.20
C VAL A 14 0.91 2.01 -12.29
N VAL A 15 0.69 0.73 -12.63
CA VAL A 15 1.77 -0.26 -12.79
C VAL A 15 2.65 0.08 -13.99
N GLY A 16 2.05 0.36 -15.15
CA GLY A 16 2.83 0.70 -16.35
C GLY A 16 3.60 2.02 -16.20
N ALA A 17 2.99 3.02 -15.57
CA ALA A 17 3.65 4.27 -15.23
C ALA A 17 4.81 4.05 -14.24
N SER A 18 4.63 3.20 -13.21
CA SER A 18 5.68 2.84 -12.24
C SER A 18 6.86 2.13 -12.91
N VAL A 19 6.59 1.18 -13.81
CA VAL A 19 7.65 0.49 -14.58
C VAL A 19 8.43 1.47 -15.43
N LEU A 20 7.74 2.35 -16.18
CA LEU A 20 8.40 3.38 -16.98
C LEU A 20 9.25 4.31 -16.11
N TYR A 21 8.70 4.81 -14.99
CA TYR A 21 9.40 5.66 -14.04
C TYR A 21 10.67 5.00 -13.53
N HIS A 22 10.63 3.75 -13.07
CA HIS A 22 11.81 3.05 -12.57
C HIS A 22 12.85 2.78 -13.66
N LEU A 23 12.44 2.36 -14.87
CA LEU A 23 13.38 2.17 -15.97
C LEU A 23 14.13 3.48 -16.30
N THR A 24 13.41 4.60 -16.38
CA THR A 24 14.02 5.90 -16.67
C THR A 24 14.89 6.41 -15.53
N LYS A 25 14.52 6.17 -14.27
CA LYS A 25 15.32 6.50 -13.07
C LYS A 25 16.63 5.70 -13.02
N GLU A 26 16.62 4.46 -13.51
CA GLU A 26 17.81 3.62 -13.72
C GLU A 26 18.60 3.95 -15.00
N GLY A 27 18.30 5.09 -15.65
CA GLY A 27 19.07 5.62 -16.77
C GLY A 27 18.70 5.08 -18.15
N TRP A 28 17.62 4.30 -18.28
CA TRP A 28 17.16 3.86 -19.59
C TRP A 28 16.52 5.02 -20.36
N THR A 29 17.02 5.27 -21.57
CA THR A 29 16.58 6.40 -22.43
C THR A 29 15.75 5.96 -23.63
N ASP A 30 15.76 4.67 -23.99
CA ASP A 30 15.01 4.12 -25.13
C ASP A 30 13.84 3.24 -24.68
N VAL A 31 12.94 3.86 -23.92
CA VAL A 31 11.72 3.22 -23.39
C VAL A 31 10.51 4.04 -23.83
N VAL A 32 9.45 3.36 -24.25
CA VAL A 32 8.18 3.98 -24.65
C VAL A 32 7.02 3.34 -23.89
N LEU A 33 6.05 4.15 -23.45
CA LEU A 33 4.78 3.66 -22.93
C LEU A 33 3.66 3.90 -23.96
N LEU A 34 2.87 2.86 -24.22
CA LEU A 34 1.70 2.91 -25.08
C LEU A 34 0.45 2.69 -24.24
N GLU A 35 -0.47 3.65 -24.29
CA GLU A 35 -1.78 3.58 -23.67
C GLU A 35 -2.86 3.67 -24.75
N ARG A 36 -3.89 2.84 -24.64
CA ARG A 36 -4.99 2.77 -25.60
C ARG A 36 -5.81 4.06 -25.65
N LYS A 37 -6.05 4.69 -24.50
CA LYS A 37 -6.86 5.91 -24.36
C LYS A 37 -6.05 7.02 -23.70
N GLN A 38 -6.20 7.18 -22.39
CA GLN A 38 -5.51 8.16 -21.56
C GLN A 38 -4.98 7.43 -20.33
N LEU A 39 -3.99 8.03 -19.66
CA LEU A 39 -3.46 7.49 -18.41
C LEU A 39 -4.60 7.25 -17.42
N THR A 40 -4.43 6.22 -16.58
CA THR A 40 -5.36 5.79 -15.52
C THR A 40 -6.74 5.27 -15.97
N ALA A 41 -7.06 5.28 -17.27
CA ALA A 41 -8.38 4.91 -17.81
C ALA A 41 -8.84 3.45 -17.54
N GLY A 42 -7.96 2.60 -17.01
CA GLY A 42 -8.26 1.25 -16.54
C GLY A 42 -8.78 1.24 -15.09
N SER A 43 -8.28 0.31 -14.27
CA SER A 43 -8.72 0.20 -12.87
C SER A 43 -8.18 1.29 -11.95
N THR A 44 -7.09 1.97 -12.36
CA THR A 44 -6.38 2.94 -11.53
C THR A 44 -7.25 4.12 -11.09
N TRP A 45 -8.06 4.70 -11.98
CA TRP A 45 -8.84 5.90 -11.64
C TRP A 45 -9.91 5.66 -10.57
N HIS A 46 -10.44 4.43 -10.49
CA HIS A 46 -11.53 4.07 -9.57
C HIS A 46 -11.06 3.25 -8.37
N ALA A 47 -9.75 3.14 -8.16
CA ALA A 47 -9.20 2.51 -6.97
C ALA A 47 -9.51 3.37 -5.74
N ALA A 48 -9.91 2.74 -4.63
CA ALA A 48 -10.19 3.45 -3.38
C ALA A 48 -8.93 4.10 -2.73
N GLY A 49 -7.72 3.79 -3.23
CA GLY A 49 -6.47 4.39 -2.76
C GLY A 49 -5.94 3.85 -1.43
N GLY A 50 -6.54 2.79 -0.89
CA GLY A 50 -6.09 2.16 0.35
C GLY A 50 -4.71 1.50 0.23
N MET A 51 -3.82 1.80 1.17
CA MET A 51 -2.46 1.28 1.27
C MET A 51 -2.26 0.64 2.65
N HIS A 52 -1.84 -0.63 2.64
CA HIS A 52 -1.47 -1.35 3.85
C HIS A 52 -0.24 -2.20 3.56
N THR A 53 0.56 -2.43 4.60
CA THR A 53 1.81 -3.19 4.55
C THR A 53 1.68 -4.57 5.21
N LEU A 54 0.49 -4.89 5.73
CA LEU A 54 0.18 -6.16 6.34
C LEU A 54 0.00 -7.24 5.26
N ASN A 55 0.96 -8.17 5.17
CA ASN A 55 0.88 -9.26 4.21
C ASN A 55 1.32 -10.61 4.80
N GLY A 56 0.78 -11.69 4.23
CA GLY A 56 1.20 -13.06 4.54
C GLY A 56 2.61 -13.37 4.05
N ASP A 57 3.01 -12.77 2.92
CA ASP A 57 4.33 -12.92 2.32
C ASP A 57 5.25 -11.74 2.68
N PRO A 58 6.42 -11.97 3.30
CA PRO A 58 7.34 -10.90 3.68
C PRO A 58 7.91 -10.11 2.49
N ASN A 59 8.04 -10.72 1.31
CA ASN A 59 8.50 -10.02 0.11
C ASN A 59 7.44 -9.04 -0.39
N VAL A 60 6.18 -9.44 -0.34
CA VAL A 60 5.06 -8.57 -0.72
C VAL A 60 4.92 -7.42 0.28
N ALA A 61 5.03 -7.71 1.58
CA ALA A 61 5.03 -6.68 2.62
C ALA A 61 6.15 -5.65 2.39
N ARG A 62 7.37 -6.12 2.06
CA ARG A 62 8.50 -5.25 1.73
C ARG A 62 8.21 -4.37 0.49
N LEU A 63 7.62 -4.93 -0.56
CA LEU A 63 7.24 -4.18 -1.76
C LEU A 63 6.16 -3.12 -1.47
N GLN A 64 5.17 -3.46 -0.66
CA GLN A 64 4.14 -2.51 -0.22
C GLN A 64 4.76 -1.36 0.58
N GLN A 65 5.67 -1.67 1.51
CA GLN A 65 6.38 -0.65 2.30
C GLN A 65 7.27 0.25 1.44
N TYR A 66 7.96 -0.31 0.43
CA TYR A 66 8.68 0.46 -0.56
C TYR A 66 7.75 1.43 -1.30
N THR A 67 6.61 0.93 -1.77
CA THR A 67 5.63 1.73 -2.53
C THR A 67 5.10 2.91 -1.69
N VAL A 68 4.77 2.69 -0.42
CA VAL A 68 4.33 3.77 0.49
C VAL A 68 5.41 4.85 0.65
N ASN A 69 6.68 4.46 0.77
CA ASN A 69 7.78 5.41 0.90
C ASN A 69 8.09 6.14 -0.41
N LEU A 70 7.96 5.44 -1.55
CA LEU A 70 8.24 5.98 -2.87
C LEU A 70 7.38 7.21 -3.20
N TYR A 71 6.11 7.26 -2.77
CA TYR A 71 5.26 8.43 -3.04
C TYR A 71 5.84 9.73 -2.48
N LYS A 72 6.56 9.68 -1.35
CA LYS A 72 7.25 10.87 -0.80
C LYS A 72 8.39 11.33 -1.70
N GLU A 73 9.11 10.38 -2.30
CA GLU A 73 10.16 10.69 -3.28
C GLU A 73 9.57 11.28 -4.56
N ILE A 74 8.50 10.68 -5.09
CA ILE A 74 7.81 11.15 -6.30
C ILE A 74 7.29 12.58 -6.11
N GLU A 75 6.66 12.88 -4.97
CA GLU A 75 6.17 14.23 -4.67
C GLU A 75 7.32 15.25 -4.65
N LYS A 76 8.45 14.88 -4.05
CA LYS A 76 9.66 15.73 -4.03
C LYS A 76 10.27 15.93 -5.42
N GLU A 77 10.36 14.87 -6.22
CA GLU A 77 10.99 14.90 -7.55
C GLU A 77 10.14 15.63 -8.58
N SER A 78 8.81 15.43 -8.54
CA SER A 78 7.89 15.98 -9.53
C SER A 78 7.34 17.36 -9.14
N GLY A 79 7.40 17.73 -7.85
CA GLY A 79 6.71 18.89 -7.31
C GLY A 79 5.18 18.76 -7.32
N GLN A 80 4.64 17.57 -7.61
CA GLN A 80 3.20 17.31 -7.66
C GLN A 80 2.77 16.58 -6.39
N ASN A 81 1.74 17.10 -5.73
CA ASN A 81 1.16 16.46 -4.55
C ASN A 81 0.54 15.11 -4.92
N CYS A 82 0.90 14.04 -4.20
CA CYS A 82 0.41 12.68 -4.46
C CYS A 82 -0.86 12.32 -3.67
N GLY A 83 -1.37 13.21 -2.82
CA GLY A 83 -2.60 13.01 -2.05
C GLY A 83 -2.50 11.92 -0.99
N ILE A 84 -1.29 11.62 -0.50
CA ILE A 84 -1.05 10.50 0.43
C ILE A 84 -1.35 10.91 1.86
N HIS A 85 -2.32 10.23 2.47
CA HIS A 85 -2.67 10.36 3.88
C HIS A 85 -2.39 9.04 4.60
N LEU A 86 -1.60 9.07 5.68
CA LEU A 86 -1.24 7.90 6.49
C LEU A 86 -1.70 8.12 7.95
N PRO A 87 -3.02 8.11 8.24
CA PRO A 87 -3.52 8.28 9.61
C PRO A 87 -3.25 7.06 10.51
N GLY A 88 -2.74 5.96 9.95
CA GLY A 88 -2.66 4.67 10.60
C GLY A 88 -3.85 3.78 10.26
N GLY A 89 -3.67 2.48 10.41
CA GLY A 89 -4.67 1.47 10.07
C GLY A 89 -4.94 0.50 11.22
N LEU A 90 -6.21 0.21 11.45
CA LEU A 90 -6.68 -0.82 12.38
C LEU A 90 -7.01 -2.11 11.63
N GLN A 91 -6.53 -3.22 12.16
CA GLN A 91 -6.81 -4.58 11.70
C GLN A 91 -7.47 -5.31 12.86
N LEU A 92 -8.73 -5.67 12.67
CA LEU A 92 -9.56 -6.24 13.73
C LEU A 92 -9.69 -7.76 13.55
N ALA A 93 -9.68 -8.48 14.66
CA ALA A 93 -9.96 -9.90 14.71
C ALA A 93 -11.30 -10.16 15.39
N ASP A 94 -12.23 -10.78 14.68
CA ASP A 94 -13.52 -11.24 15.19
C ASP A 94 -13.48 -12.70 15.69
N THR A 95 -12.37 -13.41 15.42
CA THR A 95 -12.14 -14.81 15.81
C THR A 95 -10.75 -15.01 16.43
N PRO A 96 -10.56 -16.01 17.30
CA PRO A 96 -9.24 -16.36 17.85
C PRO A 96 -8.21 -16.69 16.77
N GLU A 97 -8.62 -17.38 15.70
CA GLU A 97 -7.76 -17.76 14.58
C GLU A 97 -7.26 -16.51 13.83
N ARG A 98 -8.14 -15.53 13.62
CA ARG A 98 -7.76 -14.24 13.03
C ARG A 98 -6.78 -13.49 13.94
N LEU A 99 -6.98 -13.54 15.25
CA LEU A 99 -6.08 -12.93 16.22
C LEU A 99 -4.69 -13.57 16.18
N ASP A 100 -4.59 -14.89 16.08
CA ASP A 100 -3.31 -15.58 15.95
C ASP A 100 -2.60 -15.25 14.63
N TRP A 101 -3.36 -15.10 13.55
CA TRP A 101 -2.82 -14.59 12.30
C TRP A 101 -2.26 -13.16 12.44
N LEU A 102 -2.95 -12.26 13.16
CA LEU A 102 -2.45 -10.91 13.43
C LEU A 102 -1.17 -10.91 14.26
N LYS A 103 -1.04 -11.79 15.26
CA LYS A 103 0.22 -11.95 16.03
C LYS A 103 1.37 -12.39 15.13
N MET A 104 1.11 -13.33 14.21
CA MET A 104 2.12 -13.76 13.24
C MET A 104 2.50 -12.62 12.27
N ALA A 105 1.51 -11.85 11.80
CA ALA A 105 1.75 -10.70 10.96
C ALA A 105 2.56 -9.61 11.69
N GLN A 106 2.29 -9.38 12.99
CA GLN A 106 3.09 -8.50 13.83
C GLN A 106 4.55 -8.96 13.92
N ALA A 107 4.79 -10.25 14.13
CA ALA A 107 6.14 -10.80 14.20
C ALA A 107 6.92 -10.58 12.88
N ARG A 108 6.27 -10.78 11.73
CA ARG A 108 6.85 -10.46 10.42
C ARG A 108 7.10 -8.96 10.25
N GLY A 109 6.14 -8.13 10.66
CA GLY A 109 6.27 -6.67 10.65
C GLY A 109 7.52 -6.22 11.41
N ARG A 110 7.72 -6.73 12.64
CA ARG A 110 8.92 -6.45 13.44
C ARG A 110 10.21 -6.85 12.73
N TYR A 111 10.25 -8.03 12.11
CA TYR A 111 11.40 -8.48 11.32
C TYR A 111 11.71 -7.54 10.14
N LEU A 112 10.69 -6.97 9.50
CA LEU A 112 10.83 -6.03 8.40
C LEU A 112 11.00 -4.56 8.84
N GLY A 113 11.10 -4.29 10.14
CA GLY A 113 11.22 -2.93 10.68
C GLY A 113 9.92 -2.10 10.57
N MET A 114 8.77 -2.77 10.45
CA MET A 114 7.46 -2.12 10.40
C MET A 114 6.91 -1.90 11.81
N HIS A 115 6.35 -0.71 12.05
CA HIS A 115 5.71 -0.38 13.31
C HIS A 115 4.27 -0.91 13.33
N MET A 116 4.11 -2.08 13.95
CA MET A 116 2.84 -2.77 14.14
C MET A 116 2.69 -3.22 15.60
N GLU A 117 1.62 -2.79 16.25
CA GLU A 117 1.40 -3.02 17.68
C GLU A 117 0.03 -3.65 17.93
N MET A 118 0.02 -4.72 18.73
CA MET A 118 -1.22 -5.25 19.27
C MET A 118 -1.73 -4.25 20.30
N ILE A 119 -2.97 -3.83 20.16
CA ILE A 119 -3.61 -2.87 21.06
C ILE A 119 -4.87 -3.48 21.68
N SER A 120 -5.29 -2.93 22.80
CA SER A 120 -6.58 -3.27 23.42
C SER A 120 -7.75 -2.78 22.56
N MET A 121 -8.91 -3.42 22.73
CA MET A 121 -10.13 -2.97 22.05
C MET A 121 -10.56 -1.56 22.47
N LYS A 122 -10.25 -1.15 23.70
CA LYS A 122 -10.46 0.20 24.19
C LYS A 122 -9.64 1.22 23.40
N GLU A 123 -8.34 0.98 23.21
CA GLU A 123 -7.49 1.84 22.38
C GLU A 123 -7.98 1.86 20.91
N ALA A 124 -8.42 0.72 20.38
CA ALA A 124 -8.99 0.66 19.03
C ALA A 124 -10.27 1.50 18.88
N LYS A 125 -11.10 1.57 19.93
CA LYS A 125 -12.30 2.43 19.99
C LYS A 125 -11.96 3.91 20.13
N GLU A 126 -10.91 4.23 20.89
CA GLU A 126 -10.41 5.61 20.98
C GLU A 126 -9.91 6.09 19.61
N LEU A 127 -9.26 5.22 18.84
CA LEU A 127 -8.82 5.49 17.46
C LEU A 127 -9.98 5.53 16.45
N ASN A 128 -10.99 4.68 16.62
CA ASN A 128 -12.19 4.67 15.79
C ASN A 128 -13.46 4.64 16.66
N PRO A 129 -14.04 5.81 17.00
CA PRO A 129 -15.23 5.89 17.86
C PRO A 129 -16.47 5.19 17.30
N LEU A 130 -16.50 4.84 16.01
CA LEU A 130 -17.60 4.08 15.39
C LEU A 130 -17.47 2.56 15.60
N LEU A 131 -16.34 2.08 16.10
CA LEU A 131 -16.09 0.66 16.35
C LEU A 131 -17.03 0.10 17.43
N GLU A 132 -17.64 -1.06 17.21
CA GLU A 132 -18.32 -1.80 18.28
C GLU A 132 -17.43 -2.92 18.83
N GLU A 133 -16.75 -2.66 19.94
CA GLU A 133 -15.72 -3.55 20.52
C GLU A 133 -16.21 -4.96 20.80
N LYS A 134 -17.49 -5.13 21.16
CA LYS A 134 -18.09 -6.43 21.54
C LYS A 134 -18.01 -7.51 20.47
N TYR A 135 -17.77 -7.14 19.20
CA TYR A 135 -17.67 -8.08 18.08
C TYR A 135 -16.24 -8.57 17.81
N PHE A 136 -15.25 -8.08 18.56
CA PHE A 136 -13.84 -8.34 18.27
C PHE A 136 -13.11 -8.86 19.49
N VAL A 137 -12.19 -9.80 19.24
CA VAL A 137 -11.34 -10.44 20.25
C VAL A 137 -9.92 -9.85 20.28
N GLY A 138 -9.57 -8.96 19.34
CA GLY A 138 -8.32 -8.21 19.39
C GLY A 138 -8.12 -7.29 18.18
N ALA A 139 -7.11 -6.42 18.30
CA ALA A 139 -6.78 -5.42 17.30
C ALA A 139 -5.26 -5.28 17.12
N LEU A 140 -4.85 -5.07 15.87
CA LEU A 140 -3.50 -4.71 15.49
C LEU A 140 -3.52 -3.32 14.83
N TYR A 141 -2.70 -2.41 15.32
CA TYR A 141 -2.52 -1.08 14.77
C TYR A 141 -1.22 -0.97 13.98
N SER A 142 -1.25 -0.30 12.84
CA SER A 142 -0.07 -0.02 12.01
C SER A 142 0.00 1.46 11.64
N MET A 143 1.12 2.11 11.96
CA MET A 143 1.32 3.53 11.68
C MET A 143 1.47 3.85 10.17
N THR A 144 1.91 2.88 9.36
CA THR A 144 2.26 3.10 7.94
C THR A 144 1.13 2.77 6.97
N SER A 145 -0.12 2.70 7.46
CA SER A 145 -1.29 2.38 6.64
C SER A 145 -2.20 3.58 6.41
N SER A 146 -2.81 3.66 5.22
CA SER A 146 -3.80 4.69 4.87
C SER A 146 -5.26 4.25 5.07
N ILE A 147 -5.51 2.99 5.45
CA ILE A 147 -6.87 2.47 5.64
C ILE A 147 -6.93 1.40 6.75
N GLY A 148 -7.97 1.44 7.58
CA GLY A 148 -8.33 0.32 8.46
C GLY A 148 -9.16 -0.70 7.69
N SER A 149 -8.93 -1.99 7.87
CA SER A 149 -9.68 -3.04 7.17
C SER A 149 -10.14 -4.15 8.11
N VAL A 150 -11.41 -4.51 8.01
CA VAL A 150 -11.94 -5.78 8.53
C VAL A 150 -11.92 -6.76 7.36
N ILE A 151 -10.80 -7.49 7.20
CA ILE A 151 -10.72 -8.58 6.23
C ILE A 151 -11.12 -9.85 6.98
N ARG A 152 -12.31 -10.38 6.68
CA ARG A 152 -12.76 -11.71 7.11
C ARG A 152 -11.95 -12.79 6.41
#